data_AF-A0A9D4MY75-F1
#
_entry.id   AF-A0A9D4MY75-F1
#
_cell.length_a   1.000
_cell.length_b   1.000
_cell.length_c   1.000
_cell.angle_alpha   90.00
_cell.angle_beta   90.00
_cell.angle_gamma   90.00
#
_symmetry.space_group_name_H-M   'P 1'
#
loop_
_entity.id
_entity.type
_entity.pdbx_description
1 polymer ?
#
loop_
_entity_poly.entity_id
_entity_poly.type
_entity_poly.pdbx_seq_one_letter_code
_entity_poly.pdbx_strand_id
1 'polypeptide(L)'
;MDSCSNLRTVQPDMLAMDSCSYIITVQFEVLAMDSCSYLITKQSDILAMDSCSNLKTVQTDVLAMDSCSYLRTLQSDMLAMDSCIYLRTVQSDMLAMDSGSHMRTVQSDMLATDSCSYMRTVQSDVLAMGSCSNLRTVQSDMLAMDS
;
A
#
# COMPACT_ATOMS: atom_id res chain seq x y z
N MET A 1 -21.49 14.85 6.69
CA MET A 1 -20.36 14.36 5.88
C MET A 1 -19.19 15.25 6.21
N ASP A 2 -18.22 14.68 6.90
CA ASP A 2 -17.01 15.42 7.25
C ASP A 2 -16.10 15.41 6.02
N SER A 3 -15.99 16.57 5.38
CA SER A 3 -15.17 16.78 4.19
C SER A 3 -14.18 17.90 4.42
N CYS A 4 -12.96 17.76 3.89
CA CYS A 4 -12.00 18.86 3.84
C CYS A 4 -11.37 19.08 2.46
N SER A 5 -10.99 20.33 2.19
CA SER A 5 -10.07 20.62 1.07
C SER A 5 -8.62 20.34 1.46
N ASN A 6 -8.23 20.74 2.67
CA ASN A 6 -6.87 20.58 3.17
C ASN A 6 -6.90 20.28 4.67
N LEU A 7 -6.13 19.29 5.10
CA LEU A 7 -5.94 18.95 6.50
C LEU A 7 -4.46 18.75 6.79
N ARG A 8 -3.99 19.39 7.87
CA ARG A 8 -2.65 19.20 8.41
C ARG A 8 -2.77 18.93 9.89
N THR A 9 -2.31 17.76 10.32
CA THR A 9 -2.35 17.36 11.73
C THR A 9 -0.99 16.83 12.16
N VAL A 10 -0.73 16.96 13.45
CA VAL A 10 0.44 16.40 14.11
C VAL A 10 -0.10 15.67 15.34
N GLN A 11 0.06 14.35 15.37
CA GLN A 11 -0.31 13.50 16.51
C GLN A 11 -1.81 13.50 16.90
N PRO A 12 -2.77 13.37 15.97
CA PRO A 12 -4.09 12.88 16.38
C PRO A 12 -3.97 11.40 16.77
N ASP A 13 -4.56 11.00 17.88
CA ASP A 13 -4.68 9.58 18.21
C ASP A 13 -5.53 8.88 17.13
N MET A 14 -6.71 9.45 16.85
CA MET A 14 -7.64 8.94 15.83
C MET A 14 -8.08 10.06 14.88
N LEU A 15 -8.10 9.75 13.58
CA LEU A 15 -8.68 10.60 12.54
C LEU A 15 -9.70 9.78 11.72
N ALA A 16 -10.98 10.11 11.87
CA ALA A 16 -12.06 9.53 11.09
C ALA A 16 -12.75 10.64 10.27
N MET A 17 -12.89 10.45 8.96
CA MET A 17 -13.48 11.46 8.07
C MET A 17 -13.87 10.84 6.73
N ASP A 18 -15.00 11.23 6.16
CA ASP A 18 -15.49 10.66 4.88
C ASP A 18 -14.52 10.98 3.72
N SER A 19 -14.12 12.25 3.58
CA SER A 19 -13.32 12.66 2.43
C SER A 19 -12.39 13.84 2.69
N CYS A 20 -11.23 13.83 2.04
CA CYS A 20 -10.43 15.04 1.93
C CYS A 20 -9.62 15.11 0.64
N SER A 21 -9.54 16.29 0.03
CA SER A 21 -8.72 16.45 -1.17
C SER A 21 -7.22 16.29 -0.86
N TYR A 22 -6.74 16.87 0.24
CA TYR A 22 -5.32 16.88 0.57
C TYR A 22 -5.06 16.75 2.07
N ILE A 23 -4.31 15.72 2.46
CA ILE A 23 -3.95 15.46 3.86
C ILE A 23 -2.45 15.31 4.00
N ILE A 24 -1.91 15.99 5.01
CA ILE A 24 -0.61 15.67 5.58
C ILE A 24 -0.77 15.40 7.06
N THR A 25 -0.31 14.25 7.49
CA THR A 25 -0.24 13.87 8.91
C THR A 25 1.14 13.34 9.24
N VAL A 26 1.59 13.56 10.48
CA VAL A 26 2.93 13.15 10.92
C VAL A 26 2.89 11.80 11.62
N GLN A 27 2.02 11.67 12.62
CA GLN A 27 1.90 10.49 13.45
C GLN A 27 0.43 10.36 13.85
N PHE A 28 -0.11 9.15 13.81
CA PHE A 28 -1.43 8.81 14.33
C PHE A 28 -1.49 7.33 14.69
N GLU A 29 -2.37 6.95 15.61
CA GLU A 29 -2.64 5.54 15.90
C GLU A 29 -3.56 4.98 14.81
N VAL A 30 -4.68 5.66 14.55
CA VAL A 30 -5.68 5.20 13.57
C VAL A 30 -6.13 6.31 12.63
N LEU A 31 -6.10 6.04 11.33
CA LEU A 31 -6.80 6.82 10.31
C LEU A 31 -7.78 5.92 9.57
N ALA A 32 -9.05 6.32 9.58
CA ALA A 32 -10.13 5.69 8.83
C ALA A 32 -10.78 6.75 7.91
N MET A 33 -10.81 6.49 6.60
CA MET A 33 -11.35 7.46 5.64
C MET A 33 -11.84 6.81 4.36
N ASP A 34 -12.98 7.23 3.82
CA ASP A 34 -13.49 6.63 2.58
C ASP A 34 -12.62 7.05 1.38
N SER A 35 -12.26 8.34 1.28
CA SER A 35 -11.54 8.83 0.11
C SER A 35 -10.57 9.99 0.31
N CYS A 36 -9.44 9.93 -0.41
CA CYS A 36 -8.59 11.09 -0.65
C CYS A 36 -8.10 11.26 -2.09
N SER A 37 -7.79 12.49 -2.48
CA SER A 37 -6.99 12.71 -3.70
C SER A 37 -5.50 12.55 -3.39
N TYR A 38 -5.04 13.07 -2.26
CA TYR A 38 -3.64 13.03 -1.83
C TYR A 38 -3.51 12.85 -0.32
N LEU A 39 -2.80 11.82 0.10
CA LEU A 39 -2.41 11.60 1.49
C LEU A 39 -0.91 11.36 1.61
N ILE A 40 -0.30 12.07 2.55
CA ILE A 40 1.08 11.84 2.98
C ILE A 40 1.07 11.61 4.49
N THR A 41 1.57 10.46 4.91
CA THR A 41 1.83 10.13 6.32
C THR A 41 3.29 9.77 6.54
N LYS A 42 3.82 10.09 7.72
CA LYS A 42 5.14 9.61 8.15
C LYS A 42 5.05 8.35 9.00
N GLN A 43 4.24 8.35 10.04
CA GLN A 43 4.12 7.23 10.96
C GLN A 43 2.64 6.96 11.24
N SER A 44 2.25 5.69 11.21
CA SER A 44 0.90 5.26 11.52
C SER A 44 0.87 3.83 11.98
N ASP A 45 0.05 3.51 12.97
CA ASP A 45 -0.15 2.12 13.35
C ASP A 45 -1.17 1.49 12.38
N ILE A 46 -2.34 2.11 12.20
CA ILE A 46 -3.39 1.63 11.29
C ILE A 46 -3.83 2.72 10.32
N LEU A 47 -3.70 2.44 9.03
CA LEU A 47 -4.24 3.23 7.94
C LEU A 47 -5.26 2.39 7.15
N ALA A 48 -6.54 2.68 7.32
CA ALA A 48 -7.65 2.03 6.63
C ALA A 48 -8.39 3.03 5.74
N MET A 49 -8.53 2.72 4.44
CA MET A 49 -9.18 3.64 3.50
C MET A 49 -9.67 2.97 2.23
N ASP A 50 -10.89 3.26 1.79
CA ASP A 50 -11.44 2.63 0.58
C ASP A 50 -10.69 3.07 -0.69
N SER A 51 -10.36 4.36 -0.79
CA SER A 51 -9.70 4.89 -1.98
C SER A 51 -8.74 6.05 -1.73
N CYS A 52 -7.60 6.03 -2.43
CA CYS A 52 -6.85 7.26 -2.63
C CYS A 52 -6.20 7.35 -4.00
N SER A 53 -6.25 8.52 -4.63
CA SER A 53 -5.54 8.69 -5.91
C SER A 53 -4.02 8.62 -5.71
N ASN A 54 -3.48 9.25 -4.66
CA ASN A 54 -2.05 9.27 -4.39
C ASN A 54 -1.77 9.12 -2.89
N LEU A 55 -1.22 7.98 -2.50
CA LEU A 55 -0.82 7.70 -1.13
C LEU A 55 0.71 7.57 -1.02
N LYS A 56 1.29 8.30 -0.07
CA LYS A 56 2.69 8.16 0.34
C LYS A 56 2.77 7.90 1.84
N THR A 57 3.38 6.78 2.21
CA THR A 57 3.67 6.45 3.60
C THR A 57 5.17 6.24 3.79
N VAL A 58 5.67 6.56 4.99
CA VAL A 58 7.07 6.26 5.37
C VAL A 58 7.11 4.99 6.20
N GLN A 59 6.40 4.96 7.32
CA GLN A 59 6.30 3.80 8.20
C GLN A 59 4.83 3.59 8.55
N THR A 60 4.32 2.40 8.27
CA THR A 60 2.93 2.03 8.56
C THR A 60 2.87 0.58 9.02
N ASP A 61 2.40 0.30 10.22
CA ASP A 61 2.33 -1.09 10.68
C ASP A 61 1.28 -1.85 9.86
N VAL A 62 0.06 -1.31 9.74
CA VAL A 62 -1.01 -1.88 8.92
C VAL A 62 -1.57 -0.87 7.94
N LEU A 63 -1.50 -1.20 6.64
CA LEU A 63 -2.16 -0.48 5.56
C LEU A 63 -3.18 -1.40 4.90
N ALA A 64 -4.46 -1.06 5.01
CA ALA A 64 -5.56 -1.74 4.34
C ALA A 64 -6.31 -0.75 3.45
N MET A 65 -6.43 -1.05 2.16
CA MET A 65 -7.09 -0.15 1.22
C MET A 65 -7.62 -0.85 -0.02
N ASP A 66 -8.86 -0.58 -0.43
CA ASP A 66 -9.45 -1.27 -1.59
C ASP A 66 -8.78 -0.80 -2.90
N SER A 67 -8.52 0.50 -3.04
CA SER A 67 -8.01 1.04 -4.30
C SER A 67 -7.03 2.20 -4.18
N CYS A 68 -5.95 2.12 -4.96
CA CYS A 68 -5.03 3.24 -5.12
C CYS A 68 -4.54 3.42 -6.56
N SER A 69 -4.52 4.65 -7.07
CA SER A 69 -3.87 4.89 -8.36
C SER A 69 -2.34 4.86 -8.22
N TYR A 70 -1.80 5.52 -7.18
CA TYR A 70 -0.37 5.60 -6.92
C TYR A 70 -0.06 5.40 -5.44
N LEU A 71 0.47 4.23 -5.09
CA LEU A 71 0.95 3.93 -3.75
C LEU A 71 2.48 3.91 -3.71
N ARG A 72 3.05 4.66 -2.77
CA ARG A 72 4.45 4.52 -2.37
C ARG A 72 4.58 4.31 -0.87
N THR A 73 5.14 3.18 -0.49
CA THR A 73 5.44 2.81 0.89
C THR A 73 6.95 2.62 1.04
N LEU A 74 7.55 3.20 2.08
CA LEU A 74 8.95 2.90 2.41
C LEU A 74 9.04 1.65 3.28
N GLN A 75 8.28 1.59 4.37
CA GLN A 75 8.22 0.44 5.25
C GLN A 75 6.79 0.18 5.67
N SER A 76 6.40 -1.09 5.62
CA SER A 76 5.18 -1.57 6.24
C SER A 76 5.36 -2.96 6.86
N ASP A 77 4.64 -3.27 7.91
CA ASP A 77 4.61 -4.65 8.40
C ASP A 77 3.58 -5.44 7.59
N MET A 78 2.38 -4.87 7.41
CA MET A 78 1.31 -5.43 6.60
C MET A 78 0.76 -4.41 5.60
N LEU A 79 0.75 -4.78 4.33
CA LEU A 79 0.10 -4.05 3.25
C LEU A 79 -0.88 -4.98 2.55
N ALA A 80 -2.18 -4.71 2.71
CA ALA A 80 -3.26 -5.43 2.05
C ALA A 80 -4.04 -4.46 1.14
N MET A 81 -4.23 -4.84 -0.13
CA MET A 81 -4.89 -3.97 -1.09
C MET A 81 -5.55 -4.71 -2.25
N ASP A 82 -6.83 -4.47 -2.53
CA ASP A 82 -7.51 -5.16 -3.63
C ASP A 82 -6.95 -4.72 -5.00
N SER A 83 -6.69 -3.42 -5.17
CA SER A 83 -6.24 -2.89 -6.45
C SER A 83 -5.26 -1.73 -6.38
N CYS A 84 -4.20 -1.80 -7.20
CA CYS A 84 -3.32 -0.66 -7.44
C CYS A 84 -2.85 -0.54 -8.89
N ILE A 85 -2.90 0.68 -9.43
CA ILE A 85 -2.33 0.91 -10.77
C ILE A 85 -0.79 0.96 -10.69
N TYR A 86 -0.25 1.73 -9.75
CA TYR A 86 1.19 1.86 -9.56
C TYR A 86 1.56 1.70 -8.09
N LEU A 87 2.12 0.53 -7.75
CA LEU A 87 2.61 0.23 -6.42
C LEU A 87 4.14 0.25 -6.40
N ARG A 88 4.71 0.97 -5.43
CA ARG A 88 6.12 0.91 -5.10
C ARG A 88 6.33 0.73 -3.60
N THR A 89 6.85 -0.43 -3.22
CA THR A 89 7.19 -0.75 -1.83
C THR A 89 8.69 -0.97 -1.71
N VAL A 90 9.32 -0.38 -0.69
CA VAL A 90 10.74 -0.62 -0.42
C VAL A 90 10.91 -1.83 0.48
N GLN A 91 10.26 -1.85 1.64
CA GLN A 91 10.27 -2.97 2.56
C GLN A 91 8.85 -3.29 3.02
N SER A 92 8.48 -4.57 3.02
CA SER A 92 7.24 -5.04 3.64
C SER A 92 7.41 -6.42 4.23
N ASP A 93 6.97 -6.68 5.45
CA ASP A 93 7.00 -8.06 5.96
C ASP A 93 5.95 -8.89 5.19
N MET A 94 4.73 -8.38 5.08
CA MET A 94 3.66 -8.96 4.27
C MET A 94 3.08 -7.95 3.29
N LEU A 95 3.03 -8.33 2.01
CA LEU A 95 2.33 -7.60 0.96
C LEU A 95 1.36 -8.55 0.26
N ALA A 96 0.06 -8.30 0.41
CA ALA A 96 -1.01 -9.03 -0.27
C ALA A 96 -1.77 -8.08 -1.21
N MET A 97 -1.96 -8.50 -2.47
CA MET A 97 -2.67 -7.69 -3.45
C MET A 97 -3.45 -8.51 -4.48
N ASP A 98 -4.74 -8.29 -4.63
CA ASP A 98 -5.52 -9.03 -5.63
C ASP A 98 -5.12 -8.62 -7.06
N SER A 99 -4.99 -7.31 -7.32
CA SER A 99 -4.68 -6.82 -8.66
C SER A 99 -3.72 -5.63 -8.70
N GLY A 100 -2.64 -5.77 -9.47
CA GLY A 100 -1.63 -4.72 -9.65
C GLY A 100 -1.29 -4.48 -11.11
N SER A 101 -1.43 -3.25 -11.63
CA SER A 101 -0.96 -3.00 -13.01
C SER A 101 0.58 -2.96 -13.07
N HIS A 102 1.21 -2.11 -12.25
CA HIS A 102 2.66 -1.96 -12.19
C HIS A 102 3.15 -2.03 -10.74
N MET A 103 3.76 -3.15 -10.39
CA MET A 103 4.24 -3.41 -9.04
C MET A 103 5.77 -3.44 -9.01
N ARG A 104 6.35 -2.71 -8.06
CA ARG A 104 7.77 -2.78 -7.75
C ARG A 104 8.01 -2.92 -6.25
N THR A 105 8.55 -4.07 -5.86
CA THR A 105 8.96 -4.35 -4.48
C THR A 105 10.47 -4.52 -4.42
N VAL A 106 11.12 -3.89 -3.44
CA VAL A 106 12.57 -4.10 -3.23
C VAL A 106 12.78 -5.31 -2.33
N GLN A 107 12.23 -5.31 -1.13
CA GLN A 107 12.34 -6.41 -0.19
C GLN A 107 10.96 -6.73 0.38
N SER A 108 10.65 -8.03 0.48
CA SER A 108 9.51 -8.47 1.27
C SER A 108 9.67 -9.89 1.77
N ASP A 109 9.25 -10.20 2.99
CA ASP A 109 9.31 -11.57 3.48
C ASP A 109 8.24 -12.41 2.75
N MET A 110 7.02 -11.90 2.66
CA MET A 110 5.93 -12.52 1.90
C MET A 110 5.27 -11.52 0.94
N LEU A 111 5.35 -11.84 -0.36
CA LEU A 111 4.61 -11.14 -1.40
C LEU A 111 3.61 -12.11 -2.06
N ALA A 112 2.32 -11.80 -1.93
CA ALA A 112 1.23 -12.52 -2.57
C ALA A 112 0.48 -11.59 -3.55
N THR A 113 0.24 -12.05 -4.78
CA THR A 113 -0.68 -11.35 -5.69
C THR A 113 -1.48 -12.25 -6.63
N ASP A 114 -2.77 -11.99 -6.83
CA ASP A 114 -3.53 -12.84 -7.75
C ASP A 114 -3.22 -12.49 -9.21
N SER A 115 -3.10 -11.21 -9.54
CA SER A 115 -2.88 -10.79 -10.92
C SER A 115 -2.04 -9.52 -11.08
N CYS A 116 -1.16 -9.52 -12.09
CA CYS A 116 -0.51 -8.28 -12.53
C CYS A 116 -0.23 -8.14 -14.04
N SER A 117 -0.04 -6.89 -14.49
CA SER A 117 0.50 -6.64 -15.83
C SER A 117 2.03 -6.64 -15.82
N TYR A 118 2.64 -5.95 -14.85
CA TYR A 118 4.08 -5.84 -14.68
C TYR A 118 4.45 -5.95 -13.21
N MET A 119 5.35 -6.88 -12.89
CA MET A 119 5.91 -7.01 -11.55
C MET A 119 7.43 -7.08 -11.60
N ARG A 120 8.06 -6.29 -10.72
CA ARG A 120 9.48 -6.41 -10.42
C ARG A 120 9.72 -6.55 -8.93
N THR A 121 10.31 -7.67 -8.54
CA THR A 121 10.75 -7.93 -7.16
C THR A 121 12.26 -8.08 -7.12
N VAL A 122 12.94 -7.41 -6.18
CA VAL A 122 14.39 -7.60 -6.01
C VAL A 122 14.66 -8.79 -5.09
N GLN A 123 14.13 -8.78 -3.89
CA GLN A 123 14.27 -9.88 -2.94
C GLN A 123 12.91 -10.19 -2.33
N SER A 124 12.58 -11.47 -2.24
CA SER A 124 11.56 -11.94 -1.32
C SER A 124 11.87 -13.32 -0.75
N ASP A 125 11.38 -13.64 0.43
CA ASP A 125 11.52 -15.02 0.93
C ASP A 125 10.45 -15.90 0.26
N VAL A 126 9.21 -15.42 0.24
CA VAL A 126 8.08 -16.07 -0.46
C VAL A 126 7.49 -15.12 -1.49
N LEU A 127 7.42 -15.58 -2.73
CA LEU A 127 6.65 -14.96 -3.81
C LEU A 127 5.57 -15.93 -4.28
N ALA A 128 4.31 -15.65 -3.95
CA ALA A 128 3.15 -16.40 -4.39
C ALA A 128 2.34 -15.55 -5.37
N MET A 129 1.95 -16.12 -6.51
CA MET A 129 1.12 -15.38 -7.46
C MET A 129 0.21 -16.23 -8.33
N GLY A 130 -0.94 -15.67 -8.72
CA GLY A 130 -1.81 -16.30 -9.70
C GLY A 130 -1.25 -16.15 -11.12
N SER A 131 -1.28 -14.93 -11.67
CA SER A 131 -0.81 -14.65 -13.03
C SER A 131 -0.11 -13.29 -13.16
N CYS A 132 0.91 -13.20 -14.03
CA CYS A 132 1.43 -11.89 -14.42
C CYS A 132 2.00 -11.88 -15.82
N SER A 133 1.63 -10.86 -16.59
CA SER A 133 2.06 -10.75 -17.99
C SER A 133 3.57 -10.56 -18.13
N ASN A 134 4.18 -9.80 -17.21
CA ASN A 134 5.62 -9.54 -17.20
C ASN A 134 6.18 -9.60 -15.78
N LEU A 135 6.75 -10.74 -15.41
CA LEU A 135 7.38 -10.95 -14.12
C LEU A 135 8.91 -10.85 -14.22
N ARG A 136 9.51 -10.07 -13.33
CA ARG A 136 10.96 -10.03 -13.14
C ARG A 136 11.34 -10.09 -11.67
N THR A 137 11.87 -11.22 -11.24
CA THR A 137 12.37 -11.42 -9.88
C THR A 137 13.87 -11.64 -9.89
N VAL A 138 14.60 -10.98 -8.99
CA VAL A 138 16.07 -11.17 -8.88
C VAL A 138 16.41 -12.32 -7.95
N GLN A 139 15.82 -12.35 -6.75
CA GLN A 139 15.96 -13.45 -5.80
C GLN A 139 14.62 -13.72 -5.13
N SER A 140 14.22 -14.98 -5.12
CA SER A 140 13.21 -15.50 -4.20
C SER A 140 13.62 -16.87 -3.69
N ASP A 141 13.43 -17.11 -2.39
CA ASP A 141 13.71 -18.42 -1.80
C ASP A 141 12.62 -19.44 -2.17
N MET A 142 11.37 -18.99 -2.22
CA MET A 142 10.22 -19.73 -2.72
C MET A 142 9.44 -18.93 -3.76
N LEU A 143 9.18 -19.55 -4.91
CA LEU A 143 8.29 -19.03 -5.95
C LEU A 143 7.17 -20.03 -6.21
N ALA A 144 5.93 -19.60 -5.96
CA ALA A 144 4.71 -20.37 -6.23
C ALA A 144 3.87 -19.61 -7.27
N MET A 145 3.44 -20.30 -8.32
CA MET A 145 2.55 -19.77 -9.34
C MET A 145 1.36 -20.70 -9.53
N ASP A 146 0.15 -20.15 -9.68
CA ASP A 146 -1.02 -20.96 -10.05
C ASP A 146 -0.80 -21.61 -11.43
N SER A 147 -1.25 -22.87 -11.54
CA SER A 147 -1.10 -23.71 -12.73
C SER A 147 -2.18 -23.47 -13.79
#